data_AF-X1MAL5-F1
#
_entry.id   AF-X1MAL5-F1
#
_cell.length_a   1.000
_cell.length_b   1.000
_cell.length_c   1.000
_cell.angle_alpha   90.00
_cell.angle_beta   90.00
_cell.angle_gamma   90.00
#
_symmetry.space_group_name_H-M   'P 1'
#
loop_
_entity.id
_entity.type
_entity.pdbx_description
1 polymer ?
#
loop_
_entity_poly.entity_id
_entity_poly.type
_entity_poly.pdbx_seq_one_letter_code
_entity_poly.pdbx_strand_id
1 'polypeptide(L)'
;WLRDRAMSREQALLAIVSGIEVINEEVAKGLDIVGVGDMGIGNTTASSAICAVITGEPVATVTGKGTGISDEQLASKVKVIETALALNKPDPKDAIDVLSKVGGFEIGGIAGAILGAAAQRIPVVIDGFIVGAAALIAARLCPKVKDYLIAAHVSVEAGHKTVFDYLELKPLFNLGMRLGEGTGAALAISIIEAAAKALAEMATFTDAGVSEKLD
;
A
#
# COMPACT_ATOMS: atom_id res chain seq x y z
N TRP A 1 -3.93 21.44 -13.98
CA TRP A 1 -2.81 21.72 -14.89
C TRP A 1 -1.84 20.57 -14.80
N LEU A 2 -1.71 19.78 -15.85
CA LEU A 2 -0.73 18.69 -15.95
C LEU A 2 0.37 19.18 -16.90
N ARG A 3 1.61 19.26 -16.43
CA ARG A 3 2.68 19.99 -17.13
C ARG A 3 3.96 19.19 -17.33
N ASP A 4 4.36 18.39 -16.34
CA ASP A 4 5.62 17.65 -16.35
C ASP A 4 5.55 16.50 -15.32
N ARG A 5 6.67 15.80 -15.12
CA ARG A 5 6.90 14.81 -14.06
C ARG A 5 6.58 15.36 -12.67
N ALA A 6 6.15 14.48 -11.77
CA ALA A 6 5.81 14.81 -10.39
C ALA A 6 7.02 15.36 -9.60
N MET A 7 8.20 14.77 -9.80
CA MET A 7 9.45 15.14 -9.12
C MET A 7 10.67 14.67 -9.92
N SER A 8 11.87 15.09 -9.53
CA SER A 8 13.10 14.52 -10.09
C SER A 8 13.33 13.08 -9.63
N ARG A 9 14.21 12.34 -10.32
CA ARG A 9 14.57 10.99 -9.92
C ARG A 9 15.27 10.99 -8.55
N GLU A 10 16.12 11.98 -8.32
CA GLU A 10 16.83 12.20 -7.06
C GLU A 10 15.86 12.50 -5.91
N GLN A 11 14.82 13.28 -6.18
CA GLN A 11 13.75 13.56 -5.22
C GLN A 11 12.93 12.31 -4.89
N ALA A 12 12.63 11.46 -5.88
CA ALA A 12 11.94 10.19 -5.66
C ALA A 12 12.78 9.23 -4.79
N LEU A 13 14.09 9.15 -5.05
CA LEU A 13 15.02 8.40 -4.22
C LEU A 13 15.07 8.95 -2.80
N LEU A 14 15.17 10.27 -2.65
CA LEU A 14 15.20 10.92 -1.34
C LEU A 14 13.92 10.63 -0.55
N ALA A 15 12.74 10.69 -1.18
CA ALA A 15 11.48 10.36 -0.54
C ALA A 15 11.47 8.92 0.01
N ILE A 16 11.96 7.96 -0.77
CA ILE A 16 12.09 6.56 -0.34
C ILE A 16 13.09 6.44 0.82
N VAL A 17 14.26 7.07 0.71
CA VAL A 17 15.29 7.03 1.75
C VAL A 17 14.75 7.60 3.07
N SER A 18 14.03 8.72 3.03
CA SER A 18 13.40 9.30 4.22
C SER A 18 12.42 8.34 4.90
N GLY A 19 11.65 7.57 4.13
CA GLY A 19 10.78 6.53 4.68
C GLY A 19 11.55 5.40 5.38
N ILE A 20 12.67 4.99 4.80
CA ILE A 20 13.57 3.98 5.39
C ILE A 20 14.18 4.50 6.70
N GLU A 21 14.64 5.75 6.71
CA GLU A 21 15.24 6.39 7.89
C GLU A 21 14.27 6.44 9.07
N VAL A 22 13.02 6.86 8.84
CA VAL A 22 11.97 6.87 9.86
C VAL A 22 11.80 5.47 10.50
N ILE A 23 11.77 4.41 9.68
CA ILE A 23 11.64 3.06 10.23
C ILE A 23 12.88 2.65 11.03
N ASN A 24 14.08 2.94 10.55
CA ASN A 24 15.30 2.61 11.30
C ASN A 24 15.33 3.30 12.67
N GLU A 25 14.85 4.54 12.76
CA GLU A 25 14.73 5.27 14.03
C GLU A 25 13.70 4.63 14.98
N GLU A 26 12.56 4.19 14.47
CA GLU A 26 11.52 3.53 15.28
C GLU A 26 11.92 2.10 15.68
N VAL A 27 12.65 1.37 14.84
CA VAL A 27 13.20 0.05 15.18
C VAL A 27 14.18 0.14 16.35
N ALA A 28 15.00 1.20 16.41
CA ALA A 28 15.86 1.44 17.57
C ALA A 28 15.08 1.66 18.88
N LYS A 29 13.77 1.94 18.81
CA LYS A 29 12.85 2.10 19.94
C LYS A 29 12.02 0.84 20.25
N GLY A 30 12.22 -0.25 19.51
CA GLY A 30 11.50 -1.52 19.72
C GLY A 30 10.22 -1.66 18.89
N LEU A 31 10.20 -1.12 17.66
CA LEU A 31 9.10 -1.32 16.72
C LEU A 31 8.97 -2.79 16.30
N ASP A 32 7.82 -3.40 16.56
CA ASP A 32 7.54 -4.83 16.25
C ASP A 32 6.51 -5.03 15.12
N ILE A 33 5.75 -4.00 14.77
CA ILE A 33 4.75 -4.00 13.68
C ILE A 33 4.55 -2.58 13.16
N VAL A 34 4.33 -2.44 11.85
CA VAL A 34 4.12 -1.14 11.22
C VAL A 34 2.72 -1.05 10.62
N GLY A 35 1.97 -0.01 10.98
CA GLY A 35 0.81 0.44 10.23
C GLY A 35 1.18 1.71 9.46
N VAL A 36 0.94 1.72 8.15
CA VAL A 36 1.22 2.89 7.30
C VAL A 36 -0.08 3.54 6.86
N GLY A 37 -0.09 4.87 6.87
CA GLY A 37 -1.19 5.70 6.41
C GLY A 37 -0.72 6.76 5.42
N ASP A 38 -1.67 7.39 4.74
CA ASP A 38 -1.42 8.49 3.82
C ASP A 38 -2.20 9.74 4.21
N MET A 39 -1.70 10.91 3.80
CA MET A 39 -2.48 12.14 3.77
C MET A 39 -1.98 13.01 2.62
N GLY A 40 -2.86 13.33 1.67
CA GLY A 40 -2.52 14.19 0.54
C GLY A 40 -3.71 14.47 -0.38
N ILE A 41 -4.01 15.74 -0.63
CA ILE A 41 -5.10 16.09 -1.54
C ILE A 41 -4.71 15.73 -2.98
N GLY A 42 -5.53 14.87 -3.61
CA GLY A 42 -5.34 14.45 -5.00
C GLY A 42 -4.47 13.20 -5.20
N ASN A 43 -3.93 12.62 -4.12
CA ASN A 43 -3.05 11.46 -4.17
C ASN A 43 -3.70 10.18 -4.74
N THR A 44 -5.03 10.07 -4.73
CA THR A 44 -5.75 8.99 -5.43
C THR A 44 -5.53 9.01 -6.94
N THR A 45 -5.23 10.17 -7.53
CA THR A 45 -4.91 10.30 -8.96
C THR A 45 -3.54 9.71 -9.26
N ALA A 46 -2.53 10.05 -8.45
CA ALA A 46 -1.18 9.49 -8.55
C ALA A 46 -1.19 7.98 -8.28
N SER A 47 -1.97 7.54 -7.29
CA SER A 47 -2.13 6.12 -6.94
C SER A 47 -2.73 5.30 -8.09
N SER A 48 -3.77 5.83 -8.76
CA SER A 48 -4.34 5.19 -9.96
C SER A 48 -3.35 5.14 -11.13
N ALA A 49 -2.53 6.18 -11.32
CA ALA A 49 -1.49 6.20 -12.35
C ALA A 49 -0.41 5.14 -12.09
N ILE A 50 0.09 5.06 -10.85
CA ILE A 50 1.05 4.03 -10.43
C ILE A 50 0.47 2.63 -10.62
N CYS A 51 -0.76 2.41 -10.14
CA CYS A 51 -1.44 1.12 -10.25
C CYS A 51 -1.53 0.69 -11.71
N ALA A 52 -2.09 1.55 -12.59
CA ALA A 52 -2.22 1.25 -14.02
C ALA A 52 -0.88 0.89 -14.67
N VAL A 53 0.20 1.62 -14.36
CA VAL A 53 1.53 1.38 -14.93
C VAL A 53 2.12 0.06 -14.45
N ILE A 54 2.08 -0.22 -13.14
CA ILE A 54 2.76 -1.39 -12.58
C ILE A 54 2.00 -2.68 -12.86
N THR A 55 0.67 -2.65 -12.80
CA THR A 55 -0.17 -3.84 -13.04
C THR A 55 -0.47 -4.06 -14.51
N GLY A 56 -0.38 -3.01 -15.34
CA GLY A 56 -0.76 -3.04 -16.76
C GLY A 56 -2.26 -2.93 -17.01
N GLU A 57 -3.05 -2.68 -15.96
CA GLU A 57 -4.50 -2.51 -16.08
C GLU A 57 -4.88 -1.17 -16.73
N PRO A 58 -6.02 -1.09 -17.44
CA PRO A 58 -6.52 0.17 -17.96
C PRO A 58 -6.76 1.19 -16.83
N VAL A 59 -6.43 2.46 -17.10
CA VAL A 59 -6.63 3.56 -16.14
C VAL A 59 -8.07 3.62 -15.64
N ALA A 60 -9.04 3.42 -16.53
CA ALA A 60 -10.47 3.43 -16.19
C ALA A 60 -10.85 2.34 -15.16
N THR A 61 -10.16 1.19 -15.16
CA THR A 61 -10.42 0.07 -14.24
C THR A 61 -9.90 0.37 -12.83
N VAL A 62 -8.78 1.09 -12.71
CA VAL A 62 -8.11 1.34 -11.42
C VAL A 62 -8.35 2.74 -10.86
N THR A 63 -9.21 3.53 -11.50
CA THR A 63 -9.55 4.89 -11.08
C THR A 63 -10.92 4.93 -10.43
N GLY A 64 -10.94 5.21 -9.12
CA GLY A 64 -12.15 5.38 -8.32
C GLY A 64 -12.57 6.85 -8.15
N LYS A 65 -13.76 7.02 -7.56
CA LYS A 65 -14.35 8.33 -7.24
C LYS A 65 -13.64 9.04 -6.07
N GLY A 66 -12.73 8.38 -5.34
CA GLY A 66 -12.04 8.98 -4.20
C GLY A 66 -13.01 9.56 -3.18
N THR A 67 -12.91 10.87 -2.98
CA THR A 67 -13.75 11.67 -2.07
C THR A 67 -15.21 11.84 -2.53
N GLY A 68 -15.68 11.07 -3.51
CA GLY A 68 -17.09 11.05 -3.94
C GLY A 68 -17.42 11.98 -5.12
N ILE A 69 -16.50 12.12 -6.08
CA ILE A 69 -16.71 12.94 -7.29
C ILE A 69 -17.81 12.36 -8.22
N SER A 70 -18.39 13.21 -9.09
CA SER A 70 -19.40 12.80 -10.09
C SER A 70 -18.82 11.89 -11.19
N ASP A 71 -19.68 11.27 -12.00
CA ASP A 71 -19.23 10.41 -13.11
C ASP A 71 -18.50 11.22 -14.20
N GLU A 72 -18.91 12.46 -14.46
CA GLU A 72 -18.21 13.39 -15.36
C GLU A 72 -16.83 13.76 -14.81
N GLN A 73 -16.73 13.99 -13.49
CA GLN A 73 -15.46 14.26 -12.83
C GLN A 73 -14.56 13.04 -12.84
N LEU A 74 -15.11 11.83 -12.70
CA LEU A 74 -14.36 10.58 -12.83
C LEU A 74 -13.81 10.41 -14.25
N ALA A 75 -14.63 10.62 -15.29
CA ALA A 75 -14.17 10.58 -16.68
C ALA A 75 -13.06 11.61 -16.94
N SER A 76 -13.19 12.81 -16.38
CA SER A 76 -12.13 13.83 -16.43
C SER A 76 -10.85 13.38 -15.72
N LYS A 77 -10.97 12.77 -14.53
CA LYS A 77 -9.83 12.23 -13.77
C LYS A 77 -9.10 11.14 -14.55
N VAL A 78 -9.83 10.20 -15.17
CA VAL A 78 -9.26 9.16 -16.04
C VAL A 78 -8.48 9.80 -17.20
N LYS A 79 -9.09 10.75 -17.91
CA LYS A 79 -8.42 11.46 -19.03
C LYS A 79 -7.16 12.19 -18.59
N VAL A 80 -7.17 12.80 -17.40
CA VAL A 80 -6.01 13.48 -16.83
C VAL A 80 -4.87 12.47 -16.58
N ILE A 81 -5.18 11.31 -16.00
CA ILE A 81 -4.18 10.26 -15.76
C ILE A 81 -3.63 9.73 -17.09
N GLU A 82 -4.47 9.40 -18.06
CA GLU A 82 -4.03 8.94 -19.39
C GLU A 82 -3.12 9.96 -20.08
N THR A 83 -3.46 11.25 -19.99
CA THR A 83 -2.62 12.34 -20.51
C THR A 83 -1.26 12.37 -19.80
N ALA A 84 -1.23 12.16 -18.49
CA ALA A 84 0.00 12.13 -17.70
C ALA A 84 0.91 10.96 -18.11
N LEU A 85 0.32 9.79 -18.32
CA LEU A 85 1.05 8.59 -18.75
C LEU A 85 1.60 8.76 -20.17
N ALA A 86 0.81 9.33 -21.09
CA ALA A 86 1.24 9.58 -22.46
C ALA A 86 2.38 10.62 -22.54
N LEU A 87 2.34 11.66 -21.71
CA LEU A 87 3.36 12.70 -21.65
C LEU A 87 4.67 12.17 -21.06
N ASN A 88 4.60 11.51 -19.90
CA ASN A 88 5.78 11.15 -19.13
C ASN A 88 6.38 9.79 -19.51
N LYS A 89 5.58 8.87 -20.06
CA LYS A 89 5.97 7.51 -20.48
C LYS A 89 6.80 6.81 -19.39
N PRO A 90 6.23 6.57 -18.20
CA PRO A 90 6.95 5.86 -17.14
C PRO A 90 7.26 4.41 -17.57
N ASP A 91 8.48 3.95 -17.29
CA ASP A 91 8.87 2.56 -17.52
C ASP A 91 8.31 1.67 -16.39
N PRO A 92 7.37 0.75 -16.67
CA PRO A 92 6.78 -0.10 -15.64
C PRO A 92 7.79 -1.05 -14.95
N LYS A 93 9.00 -1.20 -15.51
CA LYS A 93 10.07 -2.01 -14.92
C LYS A 93 10.98 -1.23 -13.97
N ASP A 94 10.94 0.10 -13.98
CA ASP A 94 11.73 0.97 -13.12
C ASP A 94 10.83 1.74 -12.14
N ALA A 95 10.70 1.23 -10.92
CA ALA A 95 9.83 1.81 -9.90
C ALA A 95 10.17 3.27 -9.57
N ILE A 96 11.45 3.66 -9.64
CA ILE A 96 11.88 5.03 -9.36
C ILE A 96 11.46 5.95 -10.52
N ASP A 97 11.52 5.45 -11.76
CA ASP A 97 11.00 6.18 -12.93
C ASP A 97 9.48 6.39 -12.81
N VAL A 98 8.72 5.35 -12.46
CA VAL A 98 7.28 5.45 -12.21
C VAL A 98 6.97 6.48 -11.12
N LEU A 99 7.62 6.36 -9.95
CA LEU A 99 7.42 7.26 -8.82
C LEU A 99 7.74 8.72 -9.18
N SER A 100 8.89 8.96 -9.83
CA SER A 100 9.33 10.30 -10.19
C SER A 100 8.42 10.98 -11.22
N LYS A 101 7.85 10.20 -12.15
CA LYS A 101 7.02 10.72 -13.22
C LYS A 101 5.57 10.97 -12.80
N VAL A 102 4.96 10.01 -12.11
CA VAL A 102 3.50 10.02 -11.88
C VAL A 102 3.07 9.72 -10.45
N GLY A 103 4.02 9.66 -9.50
CA GLY A 103 3.73 9.43 -8.09
C GLY A 103 3.62 10.69 -7.24
N GLY A 104 3.90 10.54 -5.95
CA GLY A 104 3.84 11.59 -4.93
C GLY A 104 4.91 11.36 -3.86
N PHE A 105 5.30 12.42 -3.14
CA PHE A 105 6.36 12.35 -2.12
C PHE A 105 5.95 11.43 -0.97
N GLU A 106 4.70 11.51 -0.56
CA GLU A 106 4.08 10.65 0.45
C GLU A 106 4.10 9.18 0.02
N ILE A 107 3.82 8.89 -1.25
CA ILE A 107 3.87 7.52 -1.78
C ILE A 107 5.30 6.98 -1.74
N GLY A 108 6.29 7.83 -2.08
CA GLY A 108 7.71 7.50 -1.97
C GLY A 108 8.13 7.20 -0.54
N GLY A 109 7.72 8.06 0.41
CA GLY A 109 7.97 7.86 1.84
C GLY A 109 7.35 6.58 2.38
N ILE A 110 6.09 6.29 2.03
CA ILE A 110 5.43 5.05 2.44
C ILE A 110 6.12 3.82 1.83
N ALA A 111 6.53 3.88 0.55
CA ALA A 111 7.27 2.78 -0.08
C ALA A 111 8.62 2.54 0.61
N GLY A 112 9.30 3.62 1.01
CA GLY A 112 10.49 3.58 1.84
C GLY A 112 10.26 2.92 3.20
N ALA A 113 9.19 3.30 3.90
CA ALA A 113 8.84 2.70 5.18
C ALA A 113 8.55 1.19 5.04
N ILE A 114 7.81 0.80 4.00
CA ILE A 114 7.55 -0.60 3.69
C ILE A 114 8.86 -1.38 3.48
N LEU A 115 9.79 -0.84 2.69
CA LEU A 115 11.09 -1.46 2.44
C LEU A 115 11.96 -1.54 3.69
N GLY A 116 12.01 -0.46 4.48
CA GLY A 116 12.76 -0.39 5.72
C GLY A 116 12.28 -1.43 6.73
N ALA A 117 10.97 -1.56 6.90
CA ALA A 117 10.39 -2.53 7.84
C ALA A 117 10.65 -3.97 7.38
N ALA A 118 10.45 -4.27 6.10
CA ALA A 118 10.74 -5.59 5.55
C ALA A 118 12.23 -5.98 5.67
N ALA A 119 13.15 -5.02 5.50
CA ALA A 119 14.58 -5.26 5.69
C ALA A 119 14.92 -5.66 7.14
N GLN A 120 14.15 -5.15 8.10
CA GLN A 120 14.24 -5.51 9.52
C GLN A 120 13.36 -6.71 9.90
N ARG A 121 12.71 -7.35 8.91
CA ARG A 121 11.79 -8.47 9.06
C ARG A 121 10.53 -8.16 9.89
N ILE A 122 10.11 -6.90 9.89
CA ILE A 122 8.93 -6.44 10.62
C ILE A 122 7.72 -6.46 9.67
N PRO A 123 6.57 -7.02 10.09
CA PRO A 123 5.36 -7.03 9.29
C PRO A 123 4.81 -5.62 9.10
N VAL A 124 4.31 -5.35 7.89
CA VAL A 124 3.73 -4.06 7.50
C VAL A 124 2.28 -4.24 7.09
N VAL A 125 1.40 -3.50 7.75
CA VAL A 125 -0.03 -3.52 7.52
C VAL A 125 -0.40 -2.46 6.49
N ILE A 126 -0.89 -2.91 5.34
CA ILE A 126 -1.31 -2.07 4.21
C ILE A 126 -2.75 -1.62 4.43
N ASP A 127 -2.94 -0.30 4.57
CA ASP A 127 -4.22 0.36 4.80
C ASP A 127 -5.09 0.42 3.53
N GLY A 128 -5.22 1.61 2.93
CA GLY A 128 -6.06 1.88 1.77
C GLY A 128 -5.30 1.92 0.44
N PHE A 129 -6.00 2.36 -0.61
CA PHE A 129 -5.49 2.33 -1.98
C PHE A 129 -4.16 3.08 -2.20
N ILE A 130 -3.94 4.21 -1.53
CA ILE A 130 -2.72 5.01 -1.67
C ILE A 130 -1.52 4.26 -1.12
N VAL A 131 -1.67 3.69 0.08
CA VAL A 131 -0.67 2.83 0.71
C VAL A 131 -0.44 1.58 -0.16
N GLY A 132 -1.51 1.04 -0.78
CA GLY A 132 -1.40 -0.03 -1.76
C GLY A 132 -0.56 0.35 -2.99
N ALA A 133 -0.68 1.57 -3.52
CA ALA A 133 0.17 2.05 -4.61
C ALA A 133 1.65 2.19 -4.17
N ALA A 134 1.90 2.62 -2.94
CA ALA A 134 3.25 2.61 -2.37
C ALA A 134 3.81 1.18 -2.23
N ALA A 135 2.96 0.22 -1.85
CA ALA A 135 3.33 -1.20 -1.78
C ALA A 135 3.68 -1.78 -3.17
N LEU A 136 2.99 -1.35 -4.24
CA LEU A 136 3.38 -1.70 -5.62
C LEU A 136 4.77 -1.18 -5.98
N ILE A 137 5.10 0.07 -5.61
CA ILE A 137 6.44 0.64 -5.82
C ILE A 137 7.49 -0.16 -5.05
N ALA A 138 7.24 -0.45 -3.77
CA ALA A 138 8.14 -1.24 -2.94
C ALA A 138 8.34 -2.66 -3.50
N ALA A 139 7.27 -3.34 -3.92
CA ALA A 139 7.33 -4.69 -4.49
C ALA A 139 8.03 -4.72 -5.86
N ARG A 140 7.93 -3.64 -6.65
CA ARG A 140 8.68 -3.50 -7.89
C ARG A 140 10.18 -3.31 -7.64
N LEU A 141 10.56 -2.60 -6.57
CA LEU A 141 11.97 -2.45 -6.15
C LEU A 141 12.53 -3.74 -5.54
N CYS A 142 11.76 -4.41 -4.70
CA CYS A 142 12.15 -5.64 -4.01
C CYS A 142 10.95 -6.60 -3.91
N PRO A 143 10.84 -7.60 -4.81
CA PRO A 143 9.70 -8.52 -4.81
C PRO A 143 9.48 -9.30 -3.51
N LYS A 144 10.55 -9.52 -2.72
CA LYS A 144 10.49 -10.21 -1.42
C LYS A 144 9.76 -9.41 -0.34
N VAL A 145 9.51 -8.12 -0.56
CA VAL A 145 8.76 -7.29 0.39
C VAL A 145 7.35 -7.85 0.64
N LYS A 146 6.78 -8.53 -0.36
CA LYS A 146 5.44 -9.14 -0.31
C LYS A 146 5.27 -10.09 0.88
N ASP A 147 6.34 -10.79 1.27
CA ASP A 147 6.33 -11.76 2.37
C ASP A 147 6.13 -11.10 3.75
N TYR A 148 6.26 -9.77 3.83
CA TYR A 148 6.09 -8.97 5.04
C TYR A 148 4.80 -8.15 5.04
N LEU A 149 4.01 -8.18 3.96
CA LEU A 149 2.82 -7.34 3.83
C LEU A 149 1.58 -8.07 4.35
N ILE A 150 0.78 -7.37 5.14
CA ILE A 150 -0.54 -7.82 5.60
C ILE A 150 -1.58 -6.83 5.07
N ALA A 151 -2.53 -7.30 4.27
CA ALA A 151 -3.60 -6.46 3.76
C ALA A 151 -4.67 -6.24 4.85
N ALA A 152 -4.87 -5.00 5.30
CA ALA A 152 -5.86 -4.69 6.33
C ALA A 152 -7.28 -4.85 5.80
N HIS A 153 -7.67 -4.00 4.85
CA HIS A 153 -9.03 -3.99 4.33
C HIS A 153 -9.02 -3.73 2.83
N VAL A 154 -10.04 -4.21 2.12
CA VAL A 154 -10.33 -3.70 0.78
C VAL A 154 -11.10 -2.38 0.90
N SER A 155 -10.54 -1.32 0.31
CA SER A 155 -11.23 -0.02 0.24
C SER A 155 -12.24 0.00 -0.89
N VAL A 156 -13.17 0.95 -0.88
CA VAL A 156 -14.10 1.12 -2.01
C VAL A 156 -13.46 1.73 -3.27
N GLU A 157 -12.20 2.15 -3.21
CA GLU A 157 -11.47 2.59 -4.42
C GLU A 157 -11.28 1.42 -5.39
N ALA A 158 -11.67 1.64 -6.65
CA ALA A 158 -11.70 0.62 -7.70
C ALA A 158 -10.36 -0.11 -7.88
N GLY A 159 -9.25 0.63 -7.81
CA GLY A 159 -7.92 0.06 -8.00
C GLY A 159 -7.39 -0.77 -6.83
N HIS A 160 -8.02 -0.73 -5.66
CA HIS A 160 -7.42 -1.37 -4.47
C HIS A 160 -7.48 -2.89 -4.52
N LYS A 161 -8.56 -3.46 -5.06
CA LYS A 161 -8.63 -4.90 -5.30
C LYS A 161 -7.52 -5.35 -6.27
N THR A 162 -7.30 -4.59 -7.34
CA THR A 162 -6.25 -4.84 -8.32
C THR A 162 -4.85 -4.85 -7.69
N VAL A 163 -4.59 -3.95 -6.75
CA VAL A 163 -3.32 -3.93 -5.98
C VAL A 163 -3.13 -5.26 -5.25
N PHE A 164 -4.14 -5.72 -4.51
CA PHE A 164 -4.03 -6.97 -3.75
C PHE A 164 -3.98 -8.20 -4.64
N ASP A 165 -4.71 -8.23 -5.75
CA ASP A 165 -4.61 -9.31 -6.74
C ASP A 165 -3.18 -9.39 -7.30
N TYR A 166 -2.56 -8.25 -7.63
CA TYR A 166 -1.19 -8.18 -8.13
C TYR A 166 -0.14 -8.58 -7.07
N LEU A 167 -0.34 -8.18 -5.81
CA LEU A 167 0.54 -8.50 -4.69
C LEU A 167 0.25 -9.88 -4.08
N GLU A 168 -0.79 -10.58 -4.55
CA GLU A 168 -1.25 -11.88 -4.05
C GLU A 168 -1.65 -11.83 -2.55
N LEU A 169 -2.17 -10.69 -2.10
CA LEU A 169 -2.59 -10.47 -0.71
C LEU A 169 -4.09 -10.70 -0.53
N LYS A 170 -4.47 -11.22 0.64
CA LYS A 170 -5.88 -11.38 1.03
C LYS A 170 -6.21 -10.40 2.16
N PRO A 171 -7.13 -9.44 1.94
CA PRO A 171 -7.48 -8.47 2.98
C PRO A 171 -8.22 -9.14 4.14
N LEU A 172 -7.97 -8.69 5.36
CA LEU A 172 -8.66 -9.17 6.56
C LEU A 172 -10.12 -8.71 6.59
N PHE A 173 -10.41 -7.51 6.07
CA PHE A 173 -11.74 -6.92 6.15
C PHE A 173 -12.29 -6.40 4.81
N ASN A 174 -13.63 -6.34 4.74
CA ASN A 174 -14.38 -5.62 3.72
C ASN A 174 -15.47 -4.78 4.42
N LEU A 175 -15.09 -3.59 4.88
CA LEU A 175 -15.92 -2.71 5.71
C LEU A 175 -16.47 -1.48 4.97
N GLY A 176 -16.22 -1.38 3.65
CA GLY A 176 -16.60 -0.20 2.88
C GLY A 176 -15.82 1.08 3.23
N MET A 177 -14.61 0.94 3.81
CA MET A 177 -13.77 2.06 4.24
C MET A 177 -13.09 2.77 3.06
N ARG A 178 -12.85 4.08 3.22
CA ARG A 178 -12.21 4.98 2.22
C ARG A 178 -11.58 6.24 2.79
N LEU A 179 -11.36 6.28 4.11
CA LEU A 179 -10.76 7.45 4.74
C LEU A 179 -9.26 7.54 4.41
N GLY A 180 -8.56 6.41 4.46
CA GLY A 180 -7.09 6.38 4.40
C GLY A 180 -6.51 6.63 5.80
N GLU A 181 -5.40 7.37 5.84
CA GLU A 181 -4.72 7.80 7.08
C GLU A 181 -4.21 6.65 7.98
N GLY A 182 -4.23 5.41 7.50
CA GLY A 182 -3.81 4.25 8.29
C GLY A 182 -4.92 3.69 9.17
N THR A 183 -6.15 4.13 8.98
CA THR A 183 -7.27 3.77 9.87
C THR A 183 -7.64 2.30 9.82
N GLY A 184 -7.66 1.69 8.63
CA GLY A 184 -7.82 0.24 8.48
C GLY A 184 -6.62 -0.53 8.99
N ALA A 185 -5.40 -0.03 8.77
CA ALA A 185 -4.19 -0.63 9.35
C ALA A 185 -4.23 -0.67 10.89
N ALA A 186 -4.64 0.42 11.54
CA ALA A 186 -4.80 0.48 12.98
C ALA A 186 -5.81 -0.57 13.51
N LEU A 187 -6.95 -0.75 12.82
CA LEU A 187 -7.93 -1.79 13.17
C LEU A 187 -7.35 -3.20 12.99
N ALA A 188 -6.60 -3.43 11.90
CA ALA A 188 -6.00 -4.71 11.60
C ALA A 188 -4.92 -5.11 12.61
N ILE A 189 -4.13 -4.16 13.14
CA ILE A 189 -3.10 -4.43 14.15
C ILE A 189 -3.70 -5.12 15.37
N SER A 190 -4.86 -4.69 15.87
CA SER A 190 -5.51 -5.35 17.02
C SER A 190 -5.90 -6.80 16.73
N ILE A 191 -6.32 -7.11 15.50
CA ILE A 191 -6.64 -8.48 15.08
C ILE A 191 -5.38 -9.32 14.92
N ILE A 192 -4.30 -8.74 14.41
CA ILE A 192 -3.00 -9.40 14.27
C ILE A 192 -2.43 -9.72 15.66
N GLU A 193 -2.52 -8.79 16.61
CA GLU A 193 -2.12 -9.01 17.99
C GLU A 193 -2.96 -10.14 18.64
N ALA A 194 -4.27 -10.14 18.42
CA ALA A 194 -5.14 -11.22 18.91
C ALA A 194 -4.74 -12.59 18.33
N ALA A 195 -4.37 -12.65 17.06
CA ALA A 195 -3.89 -13.89 16.43
C ALA A 195 -2.55 -14.35 17.02
N ALA A 196 -1.62 -13.43 17.26
CA ALA A 196 -0.34 -13.73 17.89
C ALA A 196 -0.53 -14.26 19.33
N LYS A 197 -1.40 -13.61 20.12
CA LYS A 197 -1.76 -14.06 21.47
C LYS A 197 -2.46 -15.41 21.47
N ALA A 198 -3.39 -15.64 20.53
CA ALA A 198 -4.04 -16.93 20.39
C ALA A 198 -3.01 -18.05 20.16
N LEU A 199 -1.99 -17.82 19.34
CA LEU A 199 -0.92 -18.78 19.11
C LEU A 199 -0.01 -18.97 20.34
N ALA A 200 0.31 -17.90 21.06
CA ALA A 200 1.28 -17.92 22.15
C ALA A 200 0.69 -18.36 23.50
N GLU A 201 -0.59 -18.08 23.74
CA GLU A 201 -1.21 -18.17 25.07
C GLU A 201 -2.36 -19.18 25.15
N MET A 202 -2.93 -19.65 24.03
CA MET A 202 -3.96 -20.69 24.11
C MET A 202 -3.35 -22.03 24.54
N ALA A 203 -3.95 -22.63 25.56
CA ALA A 203 -3.64 -23.98 26.01
C ALA A 203 -3.77 -24.99 24.86
N THR A 204 -2.83 -25.93 24.78
CA THR A 204 -2.96 -27.07 23.87
C THR A 204 -4.08 -28.01 24.33
N PHE A 205 -4.53 -28.92 23.47
CA PHE A 205 -5.51 -29.95 23.86
C PHE A 205 -5.03 -30.77 25.07
N THR A 206 -3.72 -31.04 25.15
CA THR A 206 -3.08 -31.72 26.28
C THR A 206 -3.17 -30.88 27.56
N ASP A 207 -2.83 -29.59 27.50
CA ASP A 207 -2.88 -28.69 28.66
C ASP A 207 -4.32 -28.45 29.15
N ALA A 208 -5.27 -28.43 28.22
CA ALA A 208 -6.70 -28.23 28.49
C ALA A 208 -7.42 -29.52 28.93
N GLY A 209 -6.75 -30.67 28.94
CA GLY A 209 -7.33 -31.96 29.33
C GLY A 209 -8.45 -32.43 28.41
N VAL A 210 -8.43 -32.02 27.14
CA VAL A 210 -9.44 -32.39 26.14
C VAL A 210 -8.99 -33.71 25.49
N SER A 211 -9.81 -34.75 25.62
CA SER A 211 -9.54 -36.06 25.02
C SER A 211 -9.48 -35.93 23.49
N GLU A 212 -8.40 -36.41 22.87
CA GLU A 212 -8.34 -36.59 21.42
C GLU A 212 -9.47 -37.53 20.96
N LYS A 213 -10.03 -37.27 19.79
CA LYS A 213 -11.02 -38.14 19.17
C LYS A 213 -10.41 -39.54 19.04
N LEU A 214 -11.01 -40.54 19.66
CA LEU A 214 -10.79 -41.93 19.29
C LEU A 214 -11.35 -42.10 17.88
N ASP A 215 -10.49 -42.48 16.93
CA ASP A 215 -10.83 -42.74 15.52
C ASP A 215 -12.05 -43.68 15.36
#